data_AF-A0AAW2SZW8-F1
#
_entry.id   AF-A0AAW2SZW8-F1
#
_cell.length_a   1.000
_cell.length_b   1.000
_cell.length_c   1.000
_cell.angle_alpha   90.00
_cell.angle_beta   90.00
_cell.angle_gamma   90.00
#
_symmetry.space_group_name_H-M   'P 1'
#
loop_
_entity.id
_entity.type
_entity.pdbx_description
1 polymer ?
#
loop_
_entity_poly.entity_id
_entity_poly.type
_entity_poly.pdbx_seq_one_letter_code
_entity_poly.pdbx_strand_id
1 'polypeptide(L)'
;MDAIKLEGGAPSRITAAKAIVEAGIAVMGHVGLTPQAISVLGGFRPQGRNIDSAVKVVETSMALQEAGCFAVVLECVPPPVAAAATSALQIPTIGIGAGPFCSGQVLVYHDLLGMLQHPHHAKVTPKFCKQYARVGDVVNKALLEYREEVMNGSFPSSAYSPYKISAGDLDGFMGSLQKMGLERCCICSSQCC
;
A
#
# COMPACT_ATOMS: atom_id res chain seq x y z
N MET A 1 6.63 -11.80 9.98
CA MET A 1 6.70 -11.76 8.51
C MET A 1 7.15 -13.14 8.11
N ASP A 2 6.30 -13.88 7.42
CA ASP A 2 6.49 -15.33 7.25
C ASP A 2 7.04 -15.68 5.85
N ALA A 3 7.04 -14.72 4.93
CA ALA A 3 7.53 -14.87 3.56
C ALA A 3 7.91 -13.52 2.94
N ILE A 4 8.73 -13.55 1.89
CA ILE A 4 9.03 -12.41 1.02
C ILE A 4 8.40 -12.59 -0.38
N LYS A 5 8.24 -11.51 -1.14
CA LYS A 5 7.85 -11.55 -2.57
C LYS A 5 8.96 -10.97 -3.45
N LEU A 6 9.36 -11.70 -4.48
CA LEU A 6 10.36 -11.25 -5.46
C LEU A 6 9.77 -11.17 -6.87
N GLU A 7 10.06 -10.07 -7.56
CA GLU A 7 9.59 -9.81 -8.91
C GLU A 7 10.57 -10.30 -9.97
N GLY A 8 10.06 -10.79 -11.10
CA GLY A 8 10.81 -11.00 -12.33
C GLY A 8 11.50 -12.36 -12.45
N GLY A 9 11.96 -12.62 -13.67
CA GLY A 9 12.44 -13.92 -14.12
C GLY A 9 13.85 -13.96 -14.68
N ALA A 10 14.61 -12.87 -14.53
CA ALA A 10 15.99 -12.85 -15.03
C ALA A 10 16.82 -13.92 -14.30
N PRO A 11 17.82 -14.53 -14.95
CA PRO A 11 18.62 -15.60 -14.34
C PRO A 11 19.17 -15.23 -12.95
N SER A 12 19.64 -13.99 -12.78
CA SER A 12 20.10 -13.49 -11.48
C SER A 12 19.01 -13.46 -10.40
N ARG A 13 17.76 -13.17 -10.77
CA ARG A 13 16.63 -13.16 -9.84
C ARG A 13 16.18 -14.57 -9.46
N ILE A 14 16.21 -15.51 -10.41
CA ILE A 14 15.95 -16.94 -10.15
C ILE A 14 17.00 -17.50 -9.18
N THR A 15 18.29 -17.23 -9.42
CA THR A 15 19.38 -17.62 -8.52
C THR A 15 19.19 -17.02 -7.12
N ALA A 16 18.80 -15.74 -7.03
CA ALA A 16 18.54 -15.10 -5.74
C ALA A 16 17.35 -15.74 -5.01
N ALA A 17 16.23 -16.01 -5.70
CA ALA A 17 15.07 -16.67 -5.11
C ALA A 17 15.46 -18.03 -4.53
N LYS A 18 16.22 -18.84 -5.30
CA LYS A 18 16.71 -20.14 -4.86
C LYS A 18 17.58 -20.04 -3.60
N ALA A 19 18.56 -19.14 -3.60
CA ALA A 19 19.44 -18.95 -2.44
C ALA A 19 18.67 -18.54 -1.17
N ILE A 20 17.63 -17.73 -1.30
CA ILE A 20 16.79 -17.30 -0.17
C ILE A 20 15.93 -18.46 0.35
N VAL A 21 15.35 -19.26 -0.55
CA VAL A 21 14.60 -20.46 -0.18
C VAL A 21 15.49 -21.49 0.52
N GLU A 22 16.70 -21.74 -0.01
CA GLU A 22 17.69 -22.64 0.60
C GLU A 22 18.17 -22.15 1.97
N ALA A 23 18.11 -20.84 2.24
CA ALA A 23 18.38 -20.25 3.55
C ALA A 23 17.19 -20.40 4.54
N GLY A 24 16.10 -21.06 4.15
CA GLY A 24 14.93 -21.32 5.00
C GLY A 24 13.88 -20.22 5.01
N ILE A 25 13.92 -19.28 4.06
CA ILE A 25 12.95 -18.17 3.97
C ILE A 25 11.98 -18.45 2.83
N ALA A 26 10.68 -18.47 3.11
CA ALA A 26 9.66 -18.67 2.09
C ALA A 26 9.62 -17.52 1.08
N VAL A 27 9.61 -17.84 -0.22
CA VAL A 27 9.57 -16.87 -1.32
C VAL A 27 8.33 -17.07 -2.18
N MET A 28 7.59 -15.98 -2.40
CA MET A 28 6.55 -15.89 -3.42
C MET A 28 7.14 -15.22 -4.66
N GLY A 29 7.08 -15.90 -5.81
CA GLY A 29 7.47 -15.33 -7.09
C GLY A 29 6.44 -14.32 -7.60
N HIS A 30 6.83 -13.47 -8.55
CA HIS A 30 5.91 -12.54 -9.21
C HIS A 30 6.33 -12.33 -10.66
N VAL A 31 5.45 -12.67 -11.61
CA VAL A 31 5.64 -12.50 -13.06
C VAL A 31 4.50 -11.71 -13.69
N GLY A 32 4.65 -11.41 -14.99
CA GLY A 32 3.76 -10.49 -15.70
C GLY A 32 4.28 -9.07 -15.55
N LEU A 33 3.39 -8.12 -15.31
CA LEU A 33 3.79 -6.75 -15.05
C LEU A 33 4.46 -6.67 -13.68
N THR A 34 5.77 -6.42 -13.65
CA THR A 34 6.54 -6.24 -12.41
C THR A 34 6.81 -4.75 -12.16
N PRO A 35 6.09 -4.09 -11.24
CA PRO A 35 6.20 -2.64 -11.03
C PRO A 35 7.62 -2.13 -10.75
N GLN A 36 8.49 -2.95 -10.12
CA GLN A 36 9.89 -2.57 -9.90
C GLN A 36 10.70 -2.37 -11.19
N ALA A 37 10.25 -2.95 -12.31
CA ALA A 37 10.88 -2.84 -13.62
C ALA A 37 10.11 -1.89 -14.55
N ILE A 38 9.23 -1.03 -14.02
CA ILE A 38 8.31 -0.22 -14.84
C ILE A 38 9.01 0.66 -15.89
N SER A 39 10.18 1.22 -15.56
CA SER A 39 10.96 2.03 -16.49
C SER A 39 11.49 1.22 -17.67
N VAL A 40 11.86 -0.05 -17.42
CA VAL A 40 12.31 -1.00 -18.45
C VAL A 40 11.12 -1.48 -19.29
N LEU A 41 9.96 -1.67 -18.66
CA LEU A 41 8.72 -2.13 -19.32
C LEU A 41 7.99 -1.01 -20.09
N GLY A 42 8.40 0.24 -19.94
CA GLY A 42 7.78 1.39 -20.61
C GLY A 42 6.39 1.72 -20.06
N GLY A 43 6.18 1.53 -18.75
CA GLY A 43 4.95 1.86 -18.03
C GLY A 43 4.11 0.65 -17.58
N PHE A 44 2.94 0.92 -16.99
CA PHE A 44 1.98 -0.10 -16.58
C PHE A 44 1.26 -0.70 -17.80
N ARG A 45 1.92 -1.64 -18.48
CA ARG A 45 1.42 -2.31 -19.68
C ARG A 45 1.13 -3.78 -19.40
N PRO A 46 -0.01 -4.33 -19.87
CA PRO A 46 -0.27 -5.75 -19.76
C PRO A 46 0.79 -6.58 -20.46
N GLN A 47 1.19 -7.69 -19.86
CA GLN A 47 2.19 -8.64 -20.37
C GLN A 47 1.50 -9.87 -20.98
N GLY A 48 2.20 -10.65 -21.81
CA GLY A 48 1.63 -11.86 -22.41
C GLY A 48 0.62 -11.59 -23.54
N ARG A 49 0.77 -10.47 -24.25
CA ARG A 49 -0.16 -10.05 -25.34
C ARG A 49 0.19 -10.63 -26.71
N ASN A 50 1.37 -11.22 -26.85
CA ASN A 50 1.81 -11.93 -28.04
C ASN A 50 2.37 -13.30 -27.63
N ILE A 51 2.62 -14.17 -28.60
CA ILE A 51 3.05 -15.55 -28.37
C ILE A 51 4.30 -15.60 -27.48
N ASP A 52 5.36 -14.90 -27.87
CA ASP A 52 6.64 -14.95 -27.14
C ASP A 52 6.52 -14.47 -25.69
N SER A 53 5.83 -13.34 -25.46
CA SER A 53 5.62 -12.83 -24.10
C SER A 53 4.70 -13.73 -23.27
N ALA A 54 3.72 -14.39 -23.88
CA ALA A 54 2.82 -15.31 -23.19
C ALA A 54 3.56 -16.57 -22.74
N VAL A 55 4.35 -17.16 -23.65
CA VAL A 55 5.23 -18.29 -23.33
C VAL A 55 6.19 -17.90 -22.22
N LYS A 56 6.78 -16.69 -22.30
CA LYS A 56 7.74 -16.22 -21.30
C LYS A 56 7.14 -16.13 -19.90
N VAL A 57 5.87 -15.72 -19.76
CA VAL A 57 5.18 -15.70 -18.46
C VAL A 57 5.11 -17.11 -17.86
N VAL A 58 4.73 -18.11 -18.67
CA VAL A 58 4.63 -19.50 -18.21
C VAL A 58 6.00 -20.07 -17.85
N GLU A 59 6.99 -19.94 -18.72
CA GLU A 59 8.37 -20.39 -18.47
C GLU A 59 8.95 -19.78 -17.20
N THR A 60 8.75 -18.47 -17.02
CA THR A 60 9.27 -17.77 -15.84
C THR A 60 8.59 -18.25 -14.56
N SER A 61 7.29 -18.52 -14.63
CA SER A 61 6.54 -19.07 -13.50
C SER A 61 7.08 -20.44 -13.09
N MET A 62 7.35 -21.32 -14.07
CA MET A 62 7.95 -22.63 -13.84
C MET A 62 9.35 -22.51 -13.25
N ALA A 63 10.19 -21.62 -13.78
CA ALA A 63 11.53 -21.39 -13.24
C ALA A 63 11.52 -20.90 -11.78
N LEU A 64 10.54 -20.07 -11.40
CA LEU A 64 10.36 -19.64 -10.00
C LEU A 64 9.92 -20.80 -9.10
N GLN A 65 9.06 -21.69 -9.58
CA GLN A 65 8.71 -22.93 -8.87
C GLN A 65 9.92 -23.85 -8.69
N GLU A 66 10.73 -24.04 -9.75
CA GLU A 66 11.96 -24.85 -9.69
C GLU A 66 12.99 -24.25 -8.72
N ALA A 67 13.01 -22.92 -8.56
CA ALA A 67 13.81 -22.24 -7.54
C ALA A 67 13.27 -22.45 -6.11
N GLY A 68 12.11 -23.09 -5.93
CA GLY A 68 11.51 -23.39 -4.64
C GLY A 68 10.55 -22.32 -4.12
N CYS A 69 10.09 -21.39 -4.98
CA CYS A 69 9.00 -20.49 -4.58
C CYS A 69 7.75 -21.29 -4.21
N PHE A 70 7.05 -20.89 -3.14
CA PHE A 70 5.86 -21.61 -2.68
C PHE A 70 4.57 -21.18 -3.37
N ALA A 71 4.59 -20.05 -4.09
CA ALA A 71 3.48 -19.51 -4.86
C ALA A 71 4.00 -18.48 -5.89
N VAL A 72 3.18 -18.13 -6.89
CA VAL A 72 3.53 -17.11 -7.90
C VAL A 72 2.38 -16.12 -8.11
N VAL A 73 2.67 -14.82 -8.01
CA VAL A 73 1.75 -13.75 -8.43
C VAL A 73 1.80 -13.60 -9.95
N LEU A 74 0.62 -13.53 -10.58
CA LEU A 74 0.45 -13.18 -11.99
C LEU A 74 -0.23 -11.80 -12.09
N GLU A 75 0.50 -10.78 -12.54
CA GLU A 75 -0.02 -9.41 -12.63
C GLU A 75 -0.22 -8.92 -14.07
N CYS A 76 -1.42 -8.41 -14.36
CA CYS A 76 -1.79 -7.83 -15.66
C CYS A 76 -1.48 -8.73 -16.86
N VAL A 77 -1.94 -9.99 -16.80
CA VAL A 77 -1.75 -11.01 -17.83
C VAL A 77 -3.12 -11.42 -18.41
N PRO A 78 -3.26 -11.69 -19.73
CA PRO A 78 -4.51 -12.20 -20.28
C PRO A 78 -4.98 -13.50 -19.60
N PRO A 79 -6.30 -13.67 -19.36
CA PRO A 79 -6.82 -14.84 -18.65
C PRO A 79 -6.39 -16.21 -19.22
N PRO A 80 -6.30 -16.42 -20.55
CA PRO A 80 -5.82 -17.71 -21.08
C PRO A 80 -4.36 -18.02 -20.71
N VAL A 81 -3.51 -17.00 -20.64
CA VAL A 81 -2.10 -17.17 -20.25
C VAL A 81 -1.99 -17.46 -18.76
N ALA A 82 -2.79 -16.79 -17.93
CA ALA A 82 -2.86 -17.07 -16.50
C ALA A 82 -3.39 -18.48 -16.20
N ALA A 83 -4.39 -18.94 -16.95
CA ALA A 83 -4.91 -20.31 -16.85
C ALA A 83 -3.85 -21.35 -17.24
N ALA A 84 -3.10 -21.10 -18.32
CA ALA A 84 -2.00 -21.97 -18.73
C ALA A 84 -0.89 -22.04 -17.67
N ALA A 85 -0.45 -20.89 -17.14
CA ALA A 85 0.54 -20.85 -16.06
C ALA A 85 0.05 -21.59 -14.81
N THR A 86 -1.20 -21.36 -14.39
CA THR A 86 -1.79 -22.03 -13.23
C THR A 86 -1.88 -23.54 -13.41
N SER A 87 -2.20 -24.00 -14.62
CA SER A 87 -2.29 -25.44 -14.91
C SER A 87 -0.91 -26.12 -15.00
N ALA A 88 0.14 -25.37 -15.36
CA ALA A 88 1.50 -25.88 -15.46
C ALA A 88 2.23 -25.98 -14.11
N LEU A 89 1.74 -25.26 -13.09
CA LEU A 89 2.35 -25.20 -11.76
C LEU A 89 1.70 -26.21 -10.81
N GLN A 90 2.50 -26.70 -9.86
CA GLN A 90 2.07 -27.47 -8.69
C GLN A 90 1.82 -26.56 -7.47
N ILE A 91 2.37 -25.34 -7.50
CA ILE A 91 2.19 -24.31 -6.46
C ILE A 91 1.03 -23.36 -6.79
N PRO A 92 0.38 -22.73 -5.79
CA PRO A 92 -0.70 -21.78 -6.02
C PRO A 92 -0.28 -20.56 -6.84
N THR A 93 -1.17 -20.10 -7.71
CA THR A 93 -1.05 -18.80 -8.38
C THR A 93 -1.99 -17.77 -7.77
N ILE A 94 -1.52 -16.54 -7.63
CA ILE A 94 -2.31 -15.42 -7.12
C ILE A 94 -2.46 -14.36 -8.22
N GLY A 95 -3.67 -14.13 -8.69
CA GLY A 95 -3.96 -13.20 -9.77
C GLY A 95 -4.20 -11.77 -9.29
N ILE A 96 -3.69 -10.80 -10.03
CA ILE A 96 -4.11 -9.39 -9.96
C ILE A 96 -4.21 -8.83 -11.38
N GLY A 97 -5.45 -8.65 -11.85
CA GLY A 97 -5.68 -8.36 -13.27
C GLY A 97 -5.26 -9.51 -14.20
N ALA A 98 -5.36 -10.76 -13.72
CA ALA A 98 -5.01 -11.99 -14.45
C ALA A 98 -6.23 -12.89 -14.77
N GLY A 99 -7.45 -12.37 -14.58
CA GLY A 99 -8.68 -13.15 -14.73
C GLY A 99 -8.92 -14.15 -13.58
N PRO A 100 -9.99 -14.95 -13.68
CA PRO A 100 -10.47 -15.78 -12.57
C PRO A 100 -9.76 -17.13 -12.44
N PHE A 101 -8.85 -17.47 -13.35
CA PHE A 101 -8.27 -18.83 -13.46
C PHE A 101 -7.03 -19.06 -12.59
N CYS A 102 -6.65 -18.09 -11.76
CA CYS A 102 -5.61 -18.28 -10.74
C CYS A 102 -6.18 -18.98 -9.51
N SER A 103 -5.33 -19.61 -8.69
CA SER A 103 -5.75 -20.28 -7.44
C SER A 103 -6.33 -19.31 -6.40
N GLY A 104 -5.88 -18.06 -6.40
CA GLY A 104 -6.37 -16.98 -5.56
C GLY A 104 -6.28 -15.62 -6.25
N GLN A 105 -6.71 -14.58 -5.55
CA GLN A 105 -6.72 -13.20 -6.07
C GLN A 105 -6.14 -12.23 -5.04
N VAL A 106 -5.53 -11.16 -5.51
CA VAL A 106 -5.04 -10.05 -4.69
C VAL A 106 -5.42 -8.71 -5.33
N LEU A 107 -5.76 -7.75 -4.49
CA LEU A 107 -5.98 -6.35 -4.87
C LEU A 107 -5.34 -5.45 -3.81
N VAL A 108 -4.92 -4.25 -4.21
CA VAL A 108 -4.51 -3.22 -3.26
C VAL A 108 -5.75 -2.73 -2.53
N TYR A 109 -5.77 -2.83 -1.20
CA TYR A 109 -6.97 -2.51 -0.43
C TYR A 109 -7.42 -1.05 -0.56
N HIS A 110 -6.48 -0.11 -0.77
CA HIS A 110 -6.81 1.30 -1.04
C HIS A 110 -7.64 1.48 -2.32
N ASP A 111 -7.28 0.75 -3.38
CA ASP A 111 -8.02 0.78 -4.63
C ASP A 111 -9.37 0.10 -4.46
N LEU A 112 -9.39 -1.08 -3.83
CA LEU A 112 -10.60 -1.85 -3.56
C LEU A 112 -11.61 -1.09 -2.69
N LEU A 113 -11.15 -0.34 -1.69
CA LEU A 113 -12.00 0.47 -0.80
C LEU A 113 -12.28 1.88 -1.34
N GLY A 114 -11.70 2.24 -2.50
CA GLY A 114 -11.85 3.57 -3.07
C GLY A 114 -11.37 4.68 -2.13
N MET A 115 -10.22 4.48 -1.48
CA MET A 115 -9.65 5.44 -0.51
C MET A 115 -9.03 6.68 -1.17
N LEU A 116 -8.44 6.51 -2.36
CA LEU A 116 -7.77 7.59 -3.08
C LEU A 116 -8.75 8.28 -4.05
N GLN A 117 -9.59 9.18 -3.53
CA GLN A 117 -10.63 9.90 -4.30
C GLN A 117 -10.29 11.36 -4.62
N HIS A 118 -9.08 11.85 -4.29
CA HIS A 118 -8.71 13.24 -4.58
C HIS A 118 -8.87 13.52 -6.10
N PRO A 119 -9.45 14.64 -6.56
CA PRO A 119 -9.70 14.91 -7.98
C PRO A 119 -8.47 14.75 -8.90
N HIS A 120 -7.27 15.02 -8.37
CA HIS A 120 -6.00 14.81 -9.07
C HIS A 120 -5.55 13.34 -9.14
N HIS A 121 -6.10 12.45 -8.30
CA HIS A 121 -5.79 11.02 -8.20
C HIS A 121 -6.99 10.08 -8.51
N ALA A 122 -8.21 10.61 -8.65
CA ALA A 122 -9.44 9.82 -8.85
C ALA A 122 -9.45 9.03 -10.17
N LYS A 123 -8.57 9.36 -11.12
CA LYS A 123 -8.43 8.64 -12.41
C LYS A 123 -7.49 7.42 -12.33
N VAL A 124 -7.03 7.02 -11.15
CA VAL A 124 -5.92 6.07 -10.99
C VAL A 124 -6.37 4.64 -10.66
N THR A 125 -7.67 4.39 -10.40
CA THR A 125 -8.12 3.02 -10.12
C THR A 125 -7.84 2.09 -11.31
N PRO A 126 -7.05 1.02 -11.13
CA PRO A 126 -6.73 0.11 -12.21
C PRO A 126 -7.99 -0.52 -12.80
N LYS A 127 -8.03 -0.74 -14.12
CA LYS A 127 -9.22 -1.30 -14.82
C LYS A 127 -9.66 -2.66 -14.29
N PHE A 128 -8.75 -3.42 -13.69
CA PHE A 128 -9.03 -4.73 -13.11
C PHE A 128 -9.55 -4.66 -11.66
N CYS A 129 -9.53 -3.48 -11.03
CA CYS A 129 -9.94 -3.32 -9.64
C CYS A 129 -11.40 -2.89 -9.55
N LYS A 130 -12.23 -3.73 -8.93
CA LYS A 130 -13.59 -3.38 -8.52
C LYS A 130 -13.52 -2.63 -7.20
N GLN A 131 -14.10 -1.42 -7.16
CA GLN A 131 -14.32 -0.71 -5.90
C GLN A 131 -15.54 -1.29 -5.19
N TYR A 132 -15.38 -1.67 -3.92
CA TYR A 132 -16.44 -2.17 -3.05
C TYR A 132 -17.00 -1.09 -2.12
N ALA A 133 -16.27 0.02 -1.96
CA ALA A 133 -16.68 1.17 -1.17
C ALA A 133 -16.08 2.46 -1.74
N ARG A 134 -16.50 3.60 -1.19
CA ARG A 134 -15.94 4.94 -1.45
C ARG A 134 -15.40 5.55 -0.16
N VAL A 135 -14.49 4.83 0.51
CA VAL A 135 -13.96 5.23 1.82
C VAL A 135 -13.25 6.58 1.77
N GLY A 136 -12.68 6.96 0.61
CA GLY A 136 -12.03 8.25 0.44
C GLY A 136 -12.97 9.44 0.67
N ASP A 137 -14.27 9.31 0.39
CA ASP A 137 -15.24 10.37 0.65
C ASP A 137 -15.41 10.62 2.16
N VAL A 138 -15.45 9.53 2.93
CA VAL A 138 -15.55 9.58 4.40
C VAL A 138 -14.28 10.16 5.02
N VAL A 139 -13.12 9.70 4.55
CA VAL A 139 -11.81 10.22 4.98
C VAL A 139 -11.69 11.71 4.68
N ASN A 140 -12.03 12.13 3.46
CA ASN A 140 -11.95 13.53 3.07
C ASN A 140 -12.88 14.42 3.92
N LYS A 141 -14.11 13.96 4.17
CA LYS A 141 -15.04 14.67 5.06
C LYS A 141 -14.45 14.86 6.46
N ALA A 142 -13.96 13.78 7.07
CA ALA A 142 -13.41 13.82 8.43
C ALA A 142 -12.18 14.74 8.53
N LEU A 143 -11.30 14.73 7.52
CA LEU A 143 -10.13 15.60 7.50
C LEU A 143 -10.49 17.07 7.30
N LEU A 144 -11.52 17.37 6.50
CA LEU A 144 -12.02 18.74 6.35
C LEU A 144 -12.67 19.25 7.63
N GLU A 145 -13.48 18.42 8.30
CA GLU A 145 -14.10 18.75 9.58
C GLU A 145 -13.03 19.04 10.65
N TYR A 146 -12.04 18.14 10.80
CA TYR A 146 -10.90 18.36 11.68
C TYR A 146 -10.15 19.66 11.37
N ARG A 147 -9.88 19.95 10.08
CA ARG A 147 -9.21 21.18 9.66
C ARG A 147 -10.01 22.41 10.10
N GLU A 148 -11.32 22.43 9.86
CA GLU A 148 -12.16 23.56 10.24
C GLU A 148 -12.20 23.74 11.77
N GLU A 149 -12.33 22.66 12.53
CA GLU A 149 -12.31 22.71 14.00
C GLU A 149 -10.98 23.24 14.57
N VAL A 150 -9.85 22.87 13.97
CA VAL A 150 -8.54 23.43 14.33
C VAL A 150 -8.44 24.91 13.95
N MET A 151 -8.89 25.27 12.75
CA MET A 151 -8.79 26.64 12.24
C MET A 151 -9.68 27.63 13.00
N ASN A 152 -10.84 27.18 13.48
CA ASN A 152 -11.77 27.99 14.26
C ASN A 152 -11.53 27.88 15.79
N GLY A 153 -10.59 27.05 16.24
CA GLY A 153 -10.22 26.87 17.64
C GLY A 153 -11.20 26.04 18.48
N SER A 154 -12.19 25.39 17.87
CA SER A 154 -13.09 24.48 18.58
C SER A 154 -12.45 23.13 18.93
N PHE A 155 -11.42 22.72 18.18
CA PHE A 155 -10.55 21.61 18.52
C PHE A 155 -9.11 22.07 18.81
N PRO A 156 -8.49 21.60 19.91
CA PRO A 156 -9.08 20.78 20.96
C PRO A 156 -9.98 21.60 21.89
N SER A 157 -11.13 21.05 22.27
CA SER A 157 -11.97 21.59 23.34
C SER A 157 -11.47 21.12 24.72
N SER A 158 -12.15 21.55 25.79
CA SER A 158 -11.87 21.08 27.15
C SER A 158 -12.03 19.56 27.31
N ALA A 159 -12.94 18.94 26.55
CA ALA A 159 -13.12 17.48 26.54
C ALA A 159 -11.89 16.73 26.00
N TYR A 160 -11.12 17.37 25.11
CA TYR A 160 -9.90 16.84 24.51
C TYR A 160 -8.62 17.43 25.13
N SER A 161 -8.75 18.20 26.20
CA SER A 161 -7.64 18.84 26.93
C SER A 161 -7.64 18.40 28.42
N PRO A 162 -7.44 17.11 28.72
CA PRO A 162 -7.67 16.57 30.06
C PRO A 162 -6.54 16.92 31.06
N TYR A 163 -5.37 17.32 30.58
CA TYR A 163 -4.21 17.57 31.40
C TYR A 163 -4.28 18.96 32.04
N LYS A 164 -4.20 19.01 33.37
CA LYS A 164 -4.32 20.25 34.14
C LYS A 164 -3.06 20.47 34.98
N ILE A 165 -2.66 21.73 35.11
CA ILE A 165 -1.70 22.18 36.11
C ILE A 165 -2.46 22.72 37.32
N SER A 166 -1.94 22.52 38.53
CA SER A 166 -2.56 23.08 39.73
C SER A 166 -2.49 24.62 39.68
N ALA A 167 -3.42 25.30 40.36
CA ALA A 167 -3.40 26.77 40.38
C ALA A 167 -2.08 27.33 40.96
N GLY A 168 -1.56 26.71 42.03
CA GLY A 168 -0.30 27.13 42.64
C GLY A 168 0.92 26.92 41.73
N ASP A 169 0.97 25.81 41.00
CA ASP A 169 2.06 25.55 40.05
C ASP A 169 1.93 26.42 38.79
N LEU A 170 0.71 26.78 38.38
CA LEU A 170 0.48 27.70 37.27
C LEU A 170 1.04 29.08 37.58
N ASP A 171 0.78 29.62 38.77
CA ASP A 171 1.32 30.92 39.19
C ASP A 171 2.85 30.90 39.24
N GLY A 172 3.43 29.84 39.81
CA GLY A 172 4.89 29.64 39.83
C GLY A 172 5.51 29.52 38.44
N PHE A 173 4.83 28.84 37.52
CA PHE A 173 5.23 28.70 36.12
C PHE A 173 5.23 30.06 35.41
N MET A 174 4.16 30.85 35.55
CA MET A 174 4.06 32.18 34.94
C MET A 174 5.16 33.13 35.44
N GLY A 175 5.44 33.13 36.75
CA GLY A 175 6.54 33.91 37.31
C GLY A 175 7.93 33.46 36.82
N SER A 176 8.09 32.18 36.49
CA SER A 176 9.34 31.65 35.93
C SER A 176 9.54 32.09 34.47
N LEU A 177 8.48 32.08 33.65
CA LEU A 177 8.52 32.59 32.28
C LEU A 177 8.88 34.09 32.22
N GLN A 178 8.37 34.88 33.18
CA GLN A 178 8.71 36.29 33.27
C GLN A 178 10.21 36.50 33.56
N LYS A 179 10.80 35.74 34.50
CA LYS A 179 12.25 35.79 34.78
C LYS A 179 13.10 35.39 33.57
N MET A 180 12.56 34.60 32.65
CA MET A 180 13.21 34.21 31.40
C MET A 180 13.03 35.25 30.27
N GLY A 181 12.30 36.34 30.50
CA GLY A 181 12.03 37.37 29.49
C GLY A 181 10.97 36.96 28.44
N LEU A 182 10.18 35.92 28.71
CA LEU A 182 9.16 35.38 27.78
C LEU A 182 7.76 35.98 28.01
N GLU A 183 7.68 37.28 28.30
CA GLU A 183 6.46 37.93 28.78
C GLU A 183 5.29 37.88 27.77
N ARG A 184 5.57 37.77 26.46
CA ARG A 184 4.54 37.66 25.41
C ARG A 184 3.88 36.28 25.31
N CYS A 185 4.40 35.26 25.99
CA CYS A 185 3.78 33.92 26.06
C CYS A 185 2.63 33.85 27.07
N CYS A 186 2.32 34.94 27.77
CA CYS A 186 1.37 34.95 28.89
C CYS A 186 -0.11 35.13 28.50
N ILE A 187 -0.47 35.05 27.21
CA ILE A 187 -1.85 35.25 26.74
C ILE A 187 -2.46 33.91 26.34
N CYS A 188 -3.35 33.38 27.19
CA CYS A 188 -4.78 33.16 26.87
C CYS A 188 -5.43 32.29 27.97
N SER A 189 -5.79 32.89 29.11
CA SER A 189 -6.55 32.19 30.17
C SER A 189 -7.96 32.76 30.41
N SER A 190 -8.44 33.69 29.57
CA SER A 190 -9.72 34.37 29.85
C SER A 190 -10.64 34.65 28.65
N GLN A 191 -10.38 34.13 27.44
CA GLN A 191 -11.31 34.26 26.29
C GLN A 191 -11.54 32.97 25.49
N CYS A 192 -11.54 31.81 26.14
CA CYS A 192 -12.09 30.58 25.56
C CYS A 192 -13.13 29.99 26.54
N CYS A 193 -14.34 30.53 26.46
CA CYS A 193 -15.60 29.92 26.92
C CYS A 193 -16.60 30.05 25.78
#